data_AF-A0A7X7E2J7-F1
#
_entry.id   AF-A0A7X7E2J7-F1
#
_cell.length_a   1.000
_cell.length_b   1.000
_cell.length_c   1.000
_cell.angle_alpha   90.00
_cell.angle_beta   90.00
_cell.angle_gamma   90.00
#
_symmetry.space_group_name_H-M   'P 1'
#
loop_
_entity.id
_entity.type
_entity.pdbx_description
1 polymer ?
#
loop_
_entity_poly.entity_id
_entity_poly.type
_entity_poly.pdbx_seq_one_letter_code
_entity_poly.pdbx_strand_id
1 'polypeptide(L)' 'MAMYINNLLCVACDKCVETCPSKAITEDDTFYSVNTTFCTECGQCKEVCNNGAIEASYTLGRTAVV' A
#
# COMPACT_ATOMS: atom_id res chain seq x y z
N MET A 1 -7.46 10.73 0.13
CA MET A 1 -6.27 10.22 -0.58
C MET A 1 -6.34 8.68 -0.59
N ALA A 2 -5.34 7.96 -1.08
CA ALA A 2 -5.35 6.50 -0.98
C ALA A 2 -3.93 6.00 -0.79
N MET A 3 -3.79 4.78 -0.25
CA MET A 3 -2.49 4.15 -0.12
C MET A 3 -2.08 3.55 -1.46
N TYR A 4 -0.79 3.54 -1.75
CA TYR A 4 -0.19 2.95 -2.93
C TYR A 4 0.97 2.05 -2.51
N ILE A 5 1.17 0.95 -3.24
CA ILE A 5 2.20 -0.04 -2.93
C ILE A 5 3.24 0.00 -4.05
N ASN A 6 4.49 0.22 -3.68
CA ASN A 6 5.63 0.21 -4.59
C ASN A 6 6.06 -1.24 -4.85
N ASN A 7 5.86 -1.72 -6.08
CA ASN A 7 6.23 -3.07 -6.50
C ASN A 7 7.73 -3.38 -6.39
N LEU A 8 8.60 -2.36 -6.39
CA LEU A 8 10.05 -2.56 -6.27
C LEU A 8 10.48 -2.89 -4.83
N LEU A 9 9.70 -2.47 -3.84
CA LEU A 9 9.94 -2.71 -2.41
C LEU A 9 9.01 -3.79 -1.83
N CYS A 10 7.92 -4.09 -2.53
CA CYS A 10 6.96 -5.09 -2.12
C CYS A 10 7.54 -6.50 -2.33
N VAL A 11 7.68 -7.25 -1.24
CA VAL A 11 8.15 -8.65 -1.26
C VAL A 11 7.01 -9.67 -1.20
N ALA A 12 5.79 -9.21 -1.48
CA ALA A 12 4.57 -9.99 -1.41
C ALA A 12 4.40 -10.78 -0.08
N CYS A 13 4.51 -10.10 1.06
CA CYS A 13 4.48 -10.74 2.38
C CYS A 13 3.09 -10.95 3.01
N ASP A 14 2.00 -10.69 2.27
CA ASP A 14 0.59 -10.74 2.71
C ASP A 14 0.15 -9.87 3.90
N LYS A 15 1.07 -9.37 4.73
CA LYS A 15 0.76 -8.62 5.96
C LYS A 15 -0.18 -7.44 5.75
N CYS A 16 -0.04 -6.73 4.63
CA CYS A 16 -0.89 -5.58 4.32
C CYS A 16 -2.35 -5.98 4.08
N VAL A 17 -2.59 -7.11 3.40
CA VAL A 17 -3.93 -7.66 3.15
C VAL A 17 -4.56 -8.11 4.46
N GLU A 18 -3.82 -8.81 5.32
CA GLU A 18 -4.32 -9.32 6.60
C GLU A 18 -4.75 -8.20 7.55
N THR A 19 -3.99 -7.10 7.59
CA THR A 19 -4.32 -5.97 8.47
C THR A 19 -5.37 -5.03 7.89
N CYS A 20 -5.74 -5.14 6.61
CA CYS A 20 -6.62 -4.17 5.95
C CYS A 20 -8.08 -4.39 6.38
N PRO A 21 -8.68 -3.51 7.19
CA PRO A 21 -10.04 -3.72 7.68
C PRO A 21 -11.09 -3.57 6.56
N SER A 22 -10.80 -2.75 5.55
CA SER A 22 -11.68 -2.54 4.41
C SER A 22 -11.43 -3.52 3.25
N LYS A 23 -10.47 -4.44 3.39
CA LYS A 23 -10.06 -5.38 2.34
C LYS A 23 -9.86 -4.69 0.99
N ALA A 24 -9.27 -3.50 1.03
CA ALA A 24 -9.05 -2.68 -0.15
C ALA A 24 -7.84 -3.14 -0.98
N ILE A 25 -7.08 -4.13 -0.51
CA ILE A 25 -5.84 -4.57 -1.15
C ILE A 25 -6.13 -5.85 -1.93
N THR A 26 -5.78 -5.84 -3.21
CA THR A 26 -5.90 -6.96 -4.12
C THR A 26 -4.52 -7.56 -4.36
N GLU A 27 -4.44 -8.88 -4.36
CA GLU A 27 -3.24 -9.61 -4.79
C GLU A 27 -3.13 -9.62 -6.32
N ASP A 28 -1.96 -9.27 -6.84
CA ASP A 28 -1.55 -9.54 -8.21
C ASP A 28 -0.34 -10.51 -8.17
N ASP A 29 0.01 -11.16 -9.28
CA ASP A 29 1.03 -12.22 -9.35
C ASP A 29 2.39 -11.90 -8.71
N THR A 30 2.78 -10.63 -8.66
CA THR A 30 4.11 -10.20 -8.16
C THR A 30 4.08 -9.06 -7.16
N PHE A 31 2.93 -8.44 -6.92
CA PHE A 31 2.79 -7.31 -6.01
C PHE A 31 1.35 -7.16 -5.55
N TYR A 32 1.12 -6.28 -4.58
CA TYR A 32 -0.24 -5.94 -4.14
C TYR A 32 -0.64 -4.59 -4.70
N SER A 33 -1.92 -4.47 -5.04
CA SER A 33 -2.53 -3.23 -5.54
C SER A 33 -3.60 -2.75 -4.57
N VAL A 34 -3.67 -1.45 -4.29
CA VAL A 34 -4.69 -0.89 -3.40
C VAL A 34 -5.81 -0.28 -4.23
N ASN A 35 -7.04 -0.73 -3.99
CA ASN A 35 -8.25 -0.16 -4.55
C ASN A 35 -8.65 1.11 -3.78
N THR A 36 -8.47 2.26 -4.42
CA THR A 36 -8.77 3.58 -3.86
C THR A 36 -10.24 3.76 -3.49
N THR A 37 -11.15 2.98 -4.08
CA THR A 37 -12.60 3.01 -3.81
C THR A 37 -12.93 2.44 -2.44
N PHE A 38 -12.18 1.42 -2.01
CA PHE A 38 -12.39 0.73 -0.73
C PHE A 38 -11.40 1.20 0.35
N CYS A 39 -10.33 1.88 -0.05
CA CYS A 39 -9.31 2.37 0.86
C CYS A 39 -9.89 3.49 1.74
N THR A 40 -10.01 3.23 3.03
CA THR A 40 -10.45 4.22 4.04
C THR A 40 -9.30 5.05 4.61
N GLU A 41 -8.09 4.88 4.07
CA GLU A 41 -6.89 5.62 4.49
C GLU A 41 -6.51 5.40 5.96
N CYS A 42 -6.88 4.25 6.52
CA CYS A 42 -6.69 3.94 7.93
C CYS A 42 -5.23 3.90 8.41
N GLY A 43 -4.24 3.81 7.51
CA GLY A 43 -2.82 3.81 7.90
C GLY A 43 -2.23 2.44 8.27
N GLN A 44 -3.07 1.46 8.58
CA GLN A 44 -2.64 0.18 9.16
C GLN A 44 -1.68 -0.61 8.26
N CYS A 45 -1.92 -0.65 6.94
CA CYS A 45 -1.04 -1.36 6.02
C CYS A 45 0.38 -0.75 5.97
N LYS A 46 0.50 0.58 6.13
CA LYS A 46 1.81 1.24 6.23
C LYS A 46 2.53 0.86 7.53
N GLU A 47 1.82 0.76 8.65
CA GLU A 47 2.42 0.41 9.95
C GLU A 47 3.00 -1.00 9.98
N VAL A 48 2.35 -1.97 9.32
CA VAL A 48 2.83 -3.35 9.25
C VAL A 48 3.88 -3.57 8.16
N CYS A 49 4.07 -2.61 7.24
CA CYS A 49 4.99 -2.74 6.12
C CYS A 49 6.43 -2.41 6.56
N ASN A 50 7.15 -3.42 7.03
CA ASN A 50 8.56 -3.29 7.40
C ASN A 50 9.49 -2.86 6.25
N ASN A 51 9.10 -3.12 5.00
CA ASN A 51 9.89 -2.76 3.81
C ASN A 51 9.69 -1.30 3.38
N GLY A 52 8.74 -0.58 4.00
CA GLY A 52 8.42 0.79 3.59
C GLY A 52 7.84 0.88 2.17
N ALA A 53 7.26 -0.21 1.64
CA ALA A 53 6.72 -0.25 0.29
C ALA A 53 5.40 0.53 0.13
N ILE A 54 4.76 0.95 1.24
CA ILE A 54 3.42 1.56 1.21
C ILE A 54 3.51 3.05 1.50
N GLU A 55 3.03 3.84 0.55
CA GLU A 55 3.02 5.31 0.63
C GLU A 55 1.61 5.86 0.42
N ALA A 56 1.30 7.00 1.04
CA ALA A 56 0.03 7.68 0.80
C ALA A 56 0.16 8.51 -0.49
N SER A 57 -0.64 8.19 -1.51
CA SER A 57 -0.76 9.00 -2.73
C SER A 57 -1.51 10.28 -2.42
N TYR A 58 -0.79 11.29 -1.92
CA TYR A 58 -1.15 12.69 -2.12
C TYR A 58 -0.88 12.96 -3.60
N THR A 59 -1.90 13.26 -4.38
CA THR A 59 -1.81 13.41 -5.84
C THR A 59 -0.56 14.17 -6.30
N LEU A 60 0.23 13.53 -7.18
CA LEU A 60 1.27 14.06 -8.10
C LEU A 60 2.71 14.28 -7.56
N GLY A 61 3.63 13.43 -8.01
CA GLY A 61 4.82 13.91 -8.75
C GLY A 61 5.84 14.79 -8.02
N ARG A 62 6.12 14.57 -6.73
CA ARG A 62 7.30 15.17 -6.09
C ARG A 62 8.02 14.17 -5.21
N THR A 63 9.10 13.63 -5.77
CA THR A 63 10.38 13.40 -5.10
C THR A 63 10.30 13.11 -3.60
N ALA A 64 10.34 11.84 -3.25
CA ALA A 64 10.95 11.39 -2.01
C ALA A 64 12.10 10.42 -2.35
N VAL A 65 12.98 10.87 -3.25
CA VAL A 65 14.41 10.58 -3.09
C VAL A 65 14.85 11.51 -1.95
N VAL A 66 15.10 10.94 -0.78
CA VAL A 66 16.01 11.54 0.20
C VAL A 66 17.44 11.22 -0.20
#